data_AF-A0AB33KAI0-F1
#
_entry.id   AF-A0AB33KAI0-F1
#
_cell.length_a   1.000
_cell.length_b   1.000
_cell.length_c   1.000
_cell.angle_alpha   90.00
_cell.angle_beta   90.00
_cell.angle_gamma   90.00
#
_symmetry.space_group_name_H-M   'P 1'
#
loop_
_entity.id
_entity.type
_entity.pdbx_description
1 polymer ?
#
loop_
_entity_poly.entity_id
_entity_poly.type
_entity_poly.pdbx_seq_one_letter_code
_entity_poly.pdbx_strand_id
1 'polypeptide(L)'
;MHNKASEEDKVLTFVGASWSAGGLKSDLKGQAGKWAVAPMPTWEAGDGKSSFNGGSATSVMTGCRTPHQAAQFAAFLSGDPQAVKTGIDAGLYPASKAGQDDPSLTEGDPFFGGQKVGDLYKASAAQVPTTWTNGPTYQQVETDFTGAIGSGSYPDAVTKVQASTVAAIKQLGLSVTNG
;
A
#
# COMPACT_ATOMS: atom_id res chain seq x y z
N MET A 1 -17.69 3.45 0.47
CA MET A 1 -18.55 2.59 1.30
C MET A 1 -18.01 2.41 2.72
N HIS A 2 -16.70 2.30 2.92
CA HIS A 2 -16.10 2.18 4.26
C HIS A 2 -16.37 3.41 5.15
N ASN A 3 -16.18 4.63 4.64
CA ASN A 3 -16.30 5.86 5.44
C ASN A 3 -17.64 6.00 6.16
N LYS A 4 -18.78 5.81 5.46
CA LYS A 4 -20.10 5.90 6.08
C LYS A 4 -20.32 4.82 7.15
N ALA A 5 -19.84 3.59 6.91
CA ALA A 5 -19.95 2.52 7.91
C ALA A 5 -19.03 2.77 9.11
N SER A 6 -17.85 3.36 8.90
CA SER A 6 -16.93 3.78 9.97
C SER A 6 -17.48 4.97 10.76
N GLU A 7 -18.13 5.94 10.10
CA GLU A 7 -18.84 7.07 10.73
C GLU A 7 -20.02 6.59 11.59
N GLU A 8 -20.70 5.53 11.16
CA GLU A 8 -21.80 4.88 11.89
C GLU A 8 -21.33 3.87 12.96
N ASP A 9 -20.03 3.84 13.30
CA ASP A 9 -19.41 2.92 14.27
C ASP A 9 -19.62 1.42 13.94
N LYS A 10 -19.87 1.07 12.68
CA LYS A 10 -20.08 -0.31 12.21
C LYS A 10 -18.81 -1.03 11.78
N VAL A 11 -17.68 -0.34 11.76
CA VAL A 11 -16.37 -0.90 11.46
C VAL A 11 -15.41 -0.59 12.61
N LEU A 12 -14.99 -1.64 13.33
CA LEU A 12 -14.09 -1.51 14.48
C LEU A 12 -12.61 -1.44 14.06
N THR A 13 -12.24 -2.12 12.98
CA THR A 13 -10.86 -2.24 12.52
C THR A 13 -10.79 -2.26 11.00
N PHE A 14 -9.72 -1.72 10.44
CA PHE A 14 -9.40 -1.79 9.02
C PHE A 14 -7.93 -2.17 8.84
N VAL A 15 -7.66 -3.08 7.91
CA VAL A 15 -6.31 -3.46 7.50
C VAL A 15 -6.00 -2.74 6.18
N GLY A 16 -5.01 -1.87 6.20
CA GLY A 16 -4.59 -1.14 5.00
C GLY A 16 -3.18 -0.59 5.10
N ALA A 17 -2.76 0.05 4.02
CA ALA A 17 -1.44 0.65 3.94
C ALA A 17 -1.36 1.94 4.76
N SER A 18 -0.14 2.36 5.10
CA SER A 18 0.12 3.54 5.93
C SER A 18 -0.54 4.83 5.41
N TRP A 19 -0.65 4.99 4.08
CA TRP A 19 -1.31 6.14 3.46
C TRP A 19 -2.81 6.24 3.77
N SER A 20 -3.47 5.15 4.19
CA SER A 20 -4.90 5.17 4.57
C SER A 20 -5.15 6.03 5.81
N ALA A 21 -4.14 6.29 6.65
CA ALA A 21 -4.24 7.18 7.80
C ALA A 21 -4.63 8.61 7.41
N GLY A 22 -4.17 9.10 6.25
CA GLY A 22 -4.54 10.43 5.76
C GLY A 22 -6.05 10.56 5.49
N GLY A 23 -6.63 9.57 4.80
CA GLY A 23 -8.07 9.50 4.54
C GLY A 23 -8.89 9.35 5.83
N LEU A 24 -8.43 8.51 6.76
CA LEU A 24 -9.10 8.33 8.05
C LEU A 24 -9.20 9.66 8.82
N LYS A 25 -8.13 10.45 8.83
CA LYS A 25 -8.10 11.77 9.46
C LYS A 25 -8.98 12.79 8.76
N SER A 26 -9.01 12.79 7.42
CA SER A 26 -9.81 13.74 6.66
C SER A 26 -11.30 13.45 6.79
N ASP A 27 -11.67 12.18 6.82
CA ASP A 27 -13.05 11.73 6.71
C ASP A 27 -13.69 11.56 8.10
N LEU A 28 -12.93 11.09 9.10
CA LEU A 28 -13.43 10.79 10.45
C LEU A 28 -12.96 11.80 11.51
N LYS A 29 -12.95 13.10 11.19
CA LYS A 29 -12.45 14.16 12.09
C LYS A 29 -13.03 14.10 13.51
N GLY A 30 -14.30 13.72 13.65
CA GLY A 30 -14.99 13.58 14.94
C GLY A 30 -14.58 12.36 15.79
N GLN A 31 -13.72 11.49 15.26
CA GLN A 31 -13.22 10.29 15.93
C GLN A 31 -11.74 10.40 16.37
N ALA A 32 -11.17 11.61 16.36
CA ALA A 32 -9.82 11.84 16.89
C ALA A 32 -9.68 11.31 18.32
N GLY A 33 -8.57 10.61 18.59
CA GLY A 33 -8.28 9.97 19.87
C GLY A 33 -8.97 8.62 20.09
N LYS A 34 -9.87 8.18 19.20
CA LYS A 34 -10.56 6.88 19.29
C LYS A 34 -9.88 5.78 18.47
N TRP A 35 -9.01 6.15 17.54
CA TRP A 35 -8.29 5.22 16.67
C TRP A 35 -6.86 4.99 17.17
N ALA A 36 -6.32 3.82 16.85
CA ALA A 36 -4.92 3.49 17.03
C ALA A 36 -4.43 2.66 15.83
N VAL A 37 -3.12 2.70 15.57
CA VAL A 37 -2.44 1.86 14.60
C VAL A 37 -1.81 0.68 15.33
N ALA A 38 -1.93 -0.52 14.76
CA ALA A 38 -1.32 -1.74 15.28
C ALA A 38 -0.47 -2.43 14.20
N PRO A 39 0.48 -3.30 14.57
CA PRO A 39 1.17 -4.16 13.62
C PRO A 39 0.20 -4.99 12.77
N MET A 40 0.63 -5.36 11.56
CA MET A 40 -0.14 -6.27 10.71
C MET A 40 -0.44 -7.57 11.45
N PRO A 41 -1.69 -8.07 11.42
CA PRO A 41 -1.98 -9.38 11.96
C PRO A 41 -1.27 -10.45 11.14
N THR A 42 -0.71 -11.44 11.82
CA THR A 42 0.07 -12.53 11.22
C THR A 42 -0.65 -13.86 11.42
N TRP A 43 -0.38 -14.84 10.55
CA TRP A 43 -1.00 -16.17 10.66
C TRP A 43 -0.44 -16.95 11.84
N GLU A 44 0.87 -16.84 12.06
CA GLU A 44 1.56 -17.41 13.20
C GLU A 44 1.98 -16.30 14.14
N ALA A 45 1.77 -16.49 15.44
CA ALA A 45 2.13 -15.51 16.45
C ALA A 45 3.64 -15.23 16.41
N GLY A 46 4.01 -13.98 16.19
CA GLY A 46 5.40 -13.55 16.19
C GLY A 46 6.19 -13.82 14.92
N ASP A 47 5.55 -14.22 13.81
CA ASP A 47 6.25 -14.34 12.51
C ASP A 47 6.79 -12.97 12.01
N GLY A 48 6.25 -11.88 12.58
CA GLY A 48 6.68 -10.51 12.36
C GLY A 48 6.42 -9.98 10.96
N LYS A 49 5.79 -10.75 10.08
CA LYS A 49 5.66 -10.43 8.66
C LYS A 49 4.70 -9.28 8.45
N SER A 50 5.01 -8.47 7.44
CA SER A 50 4.12 -7.46 6.92
C SER A 50 3.83 -7.71 5.44
N SER A 51 3.04 -6.81 4.85
CA SER A 51 2.77 -6.79 3.41
C SER A 51 2.78 -5.35 2.92
N PHE A 52 2.77 -5.19 1.60
CA PHE A 52 2.57 -3.89 0.97
C PHE A 52 1.23 -3.87 0.23
N ASN A 53 0.64 -2.70 0.11
CA ASN A 53 -0.52 -2.46 -0.74
C ASN A 53 -0.36 -1.11 -1.44
N GLY A 54 -0.32 -1.15 -2.77
CA GLY A 54 -0.04 0.01 -3.60
C GLY A 54 1.39 0.52 -3.44
N GLY A 55 1.51 1.85 -3.38
CA GLY A 55 2.77 2.55 -3.58
C GLY A 55 2.91 3.00 -5.04
N SER A 56 3.43 4.20 -5.23
CA SER A 56 3.55 4.82 -6.54
C SER A 56 5.03 5.00 -6.90
N ALA A 57 5.31 4.90 -8.20
CA ALA A 57 6.62 5.21 -8.76
C ALA A 57 6.48 6.24 -9.89
N THR A 58 7.42 7.17 -9.97
CA THR A 58 7.52 8.10 -11.09
C THR A 58 8.35 7.45 -12.20
N SER A 59 7.73 7.24 -13.37
CA SER A 59 8.36 6.57 -14.51
C SER A 59 8.48 7.49 -15.72
N VAL A 60 9.58 7.37 -16.47
CA VAL A 60 9.77 8.08 -17.74
C VAL A 60 9.21 7.23 -18.87
N MET A 61 8.24 7.75 -19.62
CA MET A 61 7.59 7.03 -20.72
C MET A 61 8.51 6.91 -21.95
N THR A 62 8.40 5.78 -22.65
CA THR A 62 8.97 5.61 -23.99
C THR A 62 8.43 6.71 -24.92
N GLY A 63 9.33 7.40 -25.65
CA GLY A 63 8.99 8.53 -26.50
C GLY A 63 9.15 9.91 -25.85
N CYS A 64 9.59 9.99 -24.59
CA CYS A 64 9.99 11.26 -23.99
C CYS A 64 11.09 11.94 -24.82
N ARG A 65 10.91 13.23 -25.15
CA ARG A 65 11.88 14.01 -25.93
C ARG A 65 13.14 14.39 -25.12
N THR A 66 13.04 14.39 -23.80
CA THR A 66 14.09 14.78 -22.85
C THR A 66 14.20 13.75 -21.71
N PRO A 67 14.53 12.48 -22.01
CA PRO A 67 14.43 11.40 -21.04
C PRO A 67 15.41 11.54 -19.87
N HIS A 68 16.58 12.16 -20.11
CA HIS A 68 17.58 12.39 -19.06
C HIS A 68 17.07 13.38 -18.01
N GLN A 69 16.53 14.53 -18.43
CA GLN A 69 15.97 15.54 -17.55
C GLN A 69 14.73 15.02 -16.82
N ALA A 70 13.88 14.25 -17.51
CA ALA A 70 12.72 13.61 -16.88
C ALA A 70 13.16 12.60 -15.80
N ALA A 71 14.21 11.82 -16.04
CA ALA A 71 14.76 10.89 -15.06
C ALA A 71 15.39 11.63 -13.87
N GLN A 72 16.10 12.73 -14.11
CA GLN A 72 16.63 13.60 -13.05
C GLN A 72 15.52 14.16 -12.17
N PHE A 73 14.42 14.62 -12.77
CA PHE A 73 13.26 15.10 -12.02
C PHE A 73 12.58 13.98 -11.20
N ALA A 74 12.42 12.79 -11.79
CA ALA A 74 11.87 11.64 -11.07
C ALA A 74 12.74 11.23 -9.86
N ALA A 75 14.07 11.26 -10.03
CA ALA A 75 15.02 11.00 -8.96
C ALA A 75 14.96 12.09 -7.87
N PHE A 76 14.86 13.37 -8.25
CA PHE A 76 14.67 14.49 -7.34
C PHE A 76 13.42 14.28 -6.48
N LEU A 77 12.26 14.00 -7.08
CA LEU A 77 11.00 13.80 -6.35
C LEU A 77 11.09 12.70 -5.28
N SER A 78 11.91 11.67 -5.50
CA SER A 78 11.98 10.50 -4.63
C SER A 78 13.14 10.53 -3.63
N GLY A 79 14.16 11.36 -3.88
CA GLY A 79 15.44 11.32 -3.16
C GLY A 79 15.87 12.63 -2.55
N ASP A 80 15.38 13.78 -3.03
CA ASP A 80 15.71 15.07 -2.43
C ASP A 80 14.99 15.23 -1.08
N PRO A 81 15.69 15.62 0.01
CA PRO A 81 15.08 15.74 1.33
C PRO A 81 13.90 16.72 1.38
N GLN A 82 13.97 17.85 0.67
CA GLN A 82 12.87 18.83 0.66
C GLN A 82 11.68 18.30 -0.14
N ALA A 83 11.93 17.67 -1.29
CA ALA A 83 10.86 17.05 -2.09
C ALA A 83 10.15 15.95 -1.29
N VAL A 84 10.90 15.03 -0.68
CA VAL A 84 10.36 13.96 0.15
C VAL A 84 9.58 14.51 1.35
N LYS A 85 10.10 15.57 2.00
CA LYS A 85 9.42 16.24 3.11
C LYS A 85 8.03 16.74 2.74
N THR A 86 7.82 17.25 1.51
CA THR A 86 6.48 17.68 1.10
C THR A 86 5.45 16.54 1.11
N GLY A 87 5.87 15.32 0.79
CA GLY A 87 5.02 14.13 0.90
C GLY A 87 4.74 13.76 2.34
N ILE A 88 5.75 13.81 3.21
CA ILE A 88 5.61 13.57 4.65
C ILE A 88 4.62 14.55 5.28
N ASP A 89 4.74 15.84 4.96
CA ASP A 89 3.86 16.90 5.46
C ASP A 89 2.41 16.72 4.95
N ALA A 90 2.24 16.09 3.78
CA ALA A 90 0.93 15.69 3.25
C ALA A 90 0.41 14.37 3.85
N GLY A 91 1.13 13.77 4.80
CA GLY A 91 0.75 12.53 5.49
C GLY A 91 1.19 11.24 4.80
N LEU A 92 2.09 11.30 3.83
CA LEU A 92 2.66 10.12 3.19
C LEU A 92 3.81 9.54 4.00
N TYR A 93 3.86 8.21 4.08
CA TYR A 93 5.03 7.51 4.60
C TYR A 93 6.09 7.38 3.49
N PRO A 94 7.35 7.81 3.71
CA PRO A 94 8.35 7.88 2.64
C PRO A 94 8.92 6.51 2.27
N ALA A 95 9.14 6.30 0.98
CA ALA A 95 9.81 5.11 0.46
C ALA A 95 11.34 5.14 0.65
N SER A 96 11.95 6.32 0.76
CA SER A 96 13.39 6.47 0.95
C SER A 96 13.80 6.24 2.40
N LYS A 97 14.88 5.49 2.63
CA LYS A 97 15.40 5.22 3.99
C LYS A 97 15.71 6.52 4.75
N ALA A 98 16.33 7.49 4.07
CA ALA A 98 16.62 8.79 4.66
C ALA A 98 15.35 9.56 5.06
N GLY A 99 14.28 9.48 4.26
CA GLY A 99 12.99 10.08 4.61
C GLY A 99 12.34 9.40 5.82
N GLN A 100 12.55 8.09 6.02
CA GLN A 100 12.04 7.36 7.18
C GLN A 100 12.72 7.75 8.50
N ASP A 101 13.83 8.49 8.44
CA ASP A 101 14.51 9.05 9.61
C ASP A 101 14.10 10.51 9.88
N ASP A 102 13.11 11.04 9.15
CA ASP A 102 12.59 12.40 9.40
C ASP A 102 12.00 12.51 10.82
N PRO A 103 12.44 13.48 11.63
CA PRO A 103 12.00 13.63 13.01
C PRO A 103 10.48 13.76 13.16
N SER A 104 9.78 14.36 12.19
CA SER A 104 8.31 14.54 12.23
C SER A 104 7.55 13.21 12.23
N LEU A 105 8.15 12.12 11.74
CA LEU A 105 7.55 10.79 11.78
C LEU A 105 7.60 10.15 13.17
N THR A 106 8.44 10.67 14.07
CA THR A 106 8.61 10.15 15.45
C THR A 106 7.75 10.90 16.48
N GLU A 107 7.04 11.93 16.03
CA GLU A 107 6.11 12.70 16.86
C GLU A 107 4.81 11.91 17.11
N GLY A 108 4.17 12.20 18.24
CA GLY A 108 2.88 11.61 18.58
C GLY A 108 1.76 12.20 17.75
N ASP A 109 0.94 11.36 17.14
CA ASP A 109 -0.17 11.78 16.28
C ASP A 109 -1.46 11.98 17.10
N PRO A 110 -2.00 13.20 17.21
CA PRO A 110 -3.18 13.47 18.03
C PRO A 110 -4.43 12.71 17.58
N PHE A 111 -4.55 12.41 16.28
CA PHE A 111 -5.69 11.65 15.78
C PHE A 111 -5.68 10.21 16.33
N PHE A 112 -4.48 9.65 16.50
CA PHE A 112 -4.25 8.33 17.07
C PHE A 112 -3.92 8.38 18.57
N GLY A 113 -4.44 9.38 19.29
CA GLY A 113 -4.28 9.48 20.75
C GLY A 113 -2.84 9.77 21.21
N GLY A 114 -2.03 10.41 20.37
CA GLY A 114 -0.61 10.70 20.65
C GLY A 114 0.34 9.56 20.33
N GLN A 115 -0.12 8.51 19.65
CA GLN A 115 0.71 7.38 19.24
C GLN A 115 1.77 7.80 18.21
N LYS A 116 2.99 7.28 18.36
CA LYS A 116 4.09 7.44 17.40
C LYS A 116 3.92 6.48 16.21
N VAL A 117 3.01 6.80 15.31
CA VAL A 117 2.63 5.91 14.20
C VAL A 117 3.75 5.67 13.20
N GLY A 118 4.69 6.62 13.02
CA GLY A 118 5.82 6.44 12.11
C GLY A 118 6.79 5.33 12.54
N ASP A 119 6.99 5.11 13.84
CA ASP A 119 7.81 4.01 14.37
C ASP A 119 7.21 2.65 14.00
N LEU A 120 5.88 2.54 14.08
CA LEU A 120 5.14 1.33 13.66
C LEU A 120 5.24 1.11 12.15
N TYR A 121 5.12 2.17 11.34
CA TYR A 121 5.30 2.06 9.89
C TYR A 121 6.72 1.65 9.51
N LYS A 122 7.74 2.16 10.22
CA LYS A 122 9.14 1.79 10.00
C LYS A 122 9.39 0.32 10.33
N ALA A 123 8.87 -0.15 11.46
CA ALA A 123 8.95 -1.56 11.83
C ALA A 123 8.23 -2.45 10.80
N SER A 124 7.03 -2.06 10.36
CA SER A 124 6.25 -2.77 9.34
C SER A 124 6.97 -2.84 7.98
N ALA A 125 7.54 -1.72 7.52
CA ALA A 125 8.27 -1.64 6.26
C ALA A 125 9.51 -2.55 6.24
N ALA A 126 10.20 -2.69 7.37
CA ALA A 126 11.35 -3.58 7.51
C ALA A 126 10.98 -5.08 7.43
N GLN A 127 9.70 -5.42 7.56
CA GLN A 127 9.18 -6.79 7.61
C GLN A 127 8.44 -7.19 6.33
N VAL A 128 8.44 -6.34 5.30
CA VAL A 128 7.86 -6.69 3.99
C VAL A 128 8.76 -7.72 3.30
N PRO A 129 8.25 -8.91 2.92
CA PRO A 129 9.04 -9.92 2.23
C PRO A 129 9.52 -9.46 0.86
N THR A 130 10.79 -9.68 0.55
CA THR A 130 11.38 -9.39 -0.77
C THR A 130 11.11 -10.49 -1.81
N THR A 131 10.41 -11.55 -1.42
CA THR A 131 10.16 -12.73 -2.26
C THR A 131 8.89 -12.64 -3.10
N TRP A 132 8.05 -11.62 -2.87
CA TRP A 132 6.81 -11.44 -3.62
C TRP A 132 7.05 -10.70 -4.95
N THR A 133 6.35 -11.11 -6.00
CA THR A 133 6.37 -10.40 -7.29
C THR A 133 4.97 -10.35 -7.89
N ASN A 134 4.66 -9.24 -8.56
CA ASN A 134 3.46 -9.12 -9.35
C ASN A 134 3.73 -9.69 -10.75
N GLY A 135 2.79 -10.48 -11.27
CA GLY A 135 2.86 -11.04 -12.62
C GLY A 135 2.61 -10.00 -13.72
N PRO A 136 2.88 -10.33 -14.99
CA PRO A 136 2.72 -9.39 -16.12
C PRO A 136 1.26 -8.98 -16.38
N THR A 137 0.29 -9.70 -15.82
CA THR A 137 -1.15 -9.45 -15.94
C THR A 137 -1.77 -9.00 -14.62
N TYR A 138 -0.98 -8.45 -13.68
CA TYR A 138 -1.43 -8.13 -12.32
C TYR A 138 -2.70 -7.25 -12.27
N GLN A 139 -2.83 -6.24 -13.13
CA GLN A 139 -4.03 -5.39 -13.17
C GLN A 139 -5.30 -6.19 -13.55
N GLN A 140 -5.18 -7.19 -14.42
CA GLN A 140 -6.28 -8.10 -14.74
C GLN A 140 -6.63 -8.97 -13.53
N VAL A 141 -5.63 -9.47 -12.80
CA VAL A 141 -5.83 -10.25 -11.57
C VAL A 141 -6.64 -9.44 -10.55
N GLU A 142 -6.26 -8.19 -10.29
CA GLU A 142 -6.97 -7.32 -9.35
C GLU A 142 -8.44 -7.10 -9.76
N THR A 143 -8.66 -6.86 -11.06
CA THR A 143 -10.00 -6.64 -11.63
C THR A 143 -10.87 -7.90 -11.50
N ASP A 144 -10.35 -9.06 -11.92
CA ASP A 144 -11.08 -10.32 -11.88
C ASP A 144 -11.38 -10.75 -10.44
N PHE A 145 -10.44 -10.57 -9.52
CA PHE A 145 -10.61 -10.91 -8.12
C PHE A 145 -11.67 -10.02 -7.45
N THR A 146 -11.68 -8.72 -7.75
CA THR A 146 -12.71 -7.80 -7.28
C THR A 146 -14.10 -8.21 -7.76
N GLY A 147 -14.24 -8.66 -9.01
CA GLY A 147 -15.51 -9.15 -9.55
C GLY A 147 -15.93 -10.53 -9.03
N ALA A 148 -14.98 -11.37 -8.62
CA ALA A 148 -15.25 -12.71 -8.12
C ALA A 148 -15.59 -12.75 -6.63
N ILE A 149 -15.03 -11.85 -5.82
CA ILE A 149 -15.36 -11.74 -4.39
C ILE A 149 -16.86 -11.42 -4.24
N GLY A 150 -17.51 -12.12 -3.32
CA GLY A 150 -18.95 -11.97 -3.04
C GLY A 150 -19.86 -12.81 -3.95
N SER A 151 -19.32 -13.49 -4.96
CA SER A 151 -20.03 -14.42 -5.82
C SER A 151 -19.53 -15.86 -5.58
N GLY A 152 -19.91 -16.45 -4.45
CA GLY A 152 -19.48 -17.81 -4.07
C GLY A 152 -18.39 -17.82 -2.98
N SER A 153 -17.56 -18.87 -2.96
CA SER A 153 -16.51 -19.04 -1.95
C SER A 153 -15.19 -18.40 -2.39
N TYR A 154 -14.31 -18.07 -1.43
CA TYR A 154 -12.95 -17.60 -1.73
C TYR A 154 -12.13 -18.61 -2.56
N PRO A 155 -12.15 -19.93 -2.27
CA PRO A 155 -11.49 -20.92 -3.12
C PRO A 155 -12.00 -20.93 -4.57
N ASP A 156 -13.29 -20.75 -4.80
CA ASP A 156 -13.86 -20.67 -6.15
C ASP A 156 -13.36 -19.42 -6.89
N ALA A 157 -13.33 -18.28 -6.20
CA ALA A 157 -12.79 -17.04 -6.73
C ALA A 157 -11.31 -17.19 -7.12
N VAL A 158 -10.49 -17.77 -6.24
CA VAL A 158 -9.07 -18.05 -6.52
C VAL A 158 -8.92 -18.96 -7.74
N THR A 159 -9.67 -20.08 -7.79
CA THR A 159 -9.61 -21.04 -8.90
C THR A 159 -9.99 -20.38 -10.23
N LYS A 160 -11.06 -19.59 -10.24
CA LYS A 160 -11.53 -18.87 -11.43
C LYS A 160 -10.52 -17.84 -11.91
N VAL A 161 -9.99 -17.02 -11.01
CA VAL A 161 -9.02 -15.97 -11.33
C VAL A 161 -7.68 -16.57 -11.75
N GLN A 162 -7.26 -17.68 -11.16
CA GLN A 162 -6.08 -18.41 -11.63
C GLN A 162 -6.26 -18.85 -13.09
N ALA A 163 -7.41 -19.44 -13.45
CA ALA A 163 -7.66 -19.88 -14.82
C ALA A 163 -7.61 -18.72 -15.84
N SER A 164 -8.24 -17.57 -15.54
CA SER A 164 -8.18 -16.39 -16.43
C SER A 164 -6.76 -15.82 -16.52
N THR A 165 -6.03 -15.80 -15.41
CA THR A 165 -4.63 -15.34 -15.35
C THR A 165 -3.71 -16.19 -16.20
N VAL A 166 -3.78 -17.52 -16.08
CA VAL A 166 -2.97 -18.45 -16.89
C VAL A 166 -3.27 -18.28 -18.39
N ALA A 167 -4.55 -18.11 -18.76
CA ALA A 167 -4.94 -17.85 -20.13
C ALA A 167 -4.37 -16.52 -20.64
N ALA A 168 -4.46 -15.44 -19.86
CA ALA A 168 -3.93 -14.13 -20.23
C ALA A 168 -2.41 -14.15 -20.39
N ILE A 169 -1.67 -14.80 -19.49
CA ILE A 169 -0.21 -14.93 -19.61
C ILE A 169 0.17 -15.69 -20.90
N LYS A 170 -0.55 -16.79 -21.23
CA LYS A 170 -0.33 -17.53 -22.48
C LYS A 170 -0.63 -16.69 -23.73
N GLN A 171 -1.63 -15.81 -23.69
CA GLN A 171 -1.95 -14.90 -24.80
C GLN A 171 -0.82 -13.88 -25.07
N LEU A 172 -0.01 -13.55 -24.05
CA LEU A 172 1.20 -12.74 -24.22
C LEU A 172 2.38 -13.54 -24.82
N GLY A 173 2.19 -14.82 -25.15
CA GLY A 173 3.24 -15.71 -25.66
C GLY A 173 4.20 -16.22 -24.58
N LEU A 174 3.86 -16.03 -23.30
CA LEU A 174 4.69 -16.46 -22.17
C LEU A 174 4.35 -17.88 -21.75
N SER A 175 5.37 -18.61 -21.27
CA SER A 175 5.19 -19.95 -20.70
C SER A 175 4.72 -19.86 -19.24
N VAL A 176 3.86 -20.80 -18.84
CA VAL A 176 3.39 -20.95 -17.45
C VAL A 176 3.69 -22.37 -16.99
N THR A 177 4.25 -22.51 -15.80
CA THR A 177 4.44 -23.80 -15.12
C THR A 177 3.51 -23.88 -13.90
N ASN A 178 3.05 -25.08 -13.55
CA ASN A 178 2.12 -25.34 -12.44
C ASN A 178 0.75 -24.64 -12.55
N GLY A 179 0.26 -24.44 -13.79
CA GLY A 179 -1.06 -23.86 -14.07
C GLY A 179 -2.19 -24.89 -14.03
#